data_AF-A0A351CAF6-F1
#
_entry.id   AF-A0A351CAF6-F1
#
_cell.length_a   1.000
_cell.length_b   1.000
_cell.length_c   1.000
_cell.angle_alpha   90.00
_cell.angle_beta   90.00
_cell.angle_gamma   90.00
#
_symmetry.space_group_name_H-M   'P 1'
#
loop_
_entity.id
_entity.type
_entity.pdbx_description
1 polymer ?
#
loop_
_entity_poly.entity_id
_entity_poly.type
_entity_poly.pdbx_seq_one_letter_code
_entity_poly.pdbx_strand_id
1 'polypeptide(L)'
;KEAEILSEKVMAFADSLQTERAVATASQLRMEYPESEWSSWASRATYDLENLQPGMAAPGWSLTSREGELLDTAGMDGRFVILEFFDPAEQIFQNELRRRDELFGALGPNVFQVVSVSVEPDEDINEALFDEDVHTGHFVWTSAGMQEQIVADFNIQLLPTRYLIDPNGVIIAKYTGPALANLERDLIVIVGGLNDIAKRIQQ
;
A
#
# COMPACT_ATOMS: atom_id res chain seq x y z
N LYS A 1 2.70 29.78 3.49
CA LYS A 1 3.46 29.83 4.75
C LYS A 1 2.63 29.40 5.95
N GLU A 2 1.45 29.99 6.22
CA GLU A 2 0.63 29.53 7.37
C GLU A 2 -0.04 28.16 7.13
N ALA A 3 -0.66 27.95 5.96
CA ALA A 3 -1.17 26.63 5.55
C ALA A 3 -0.11 25.52 5.61
N GLU A 4 1.10 25.84 5.16
CA GLU A 4 2.26 24.93 5.17
C GLU A 4 2.67 24.54 6.60
N ILE A 5 2.71 25.50 7.53
CA ILE A 5 2.96 25.23 8.96
C ILE A 5 1.86 24.33 9.55
N LEU A 6 0.60 24.53 9.16
CA LEU A 6 -0.50 23.67 9.61
C LEU A 6 -0.35 22.25 9.05
N SER A 7 0.03 22.08 7.78
CA SER A 7 0.30 20.75 7.23
C SER A 7 1.48 20.06 7.91
N GLU A 8 2.56 20.78 8.22
CA GLU A 8 3.70 20.24 8.97
C GLU A 8 3.28 19.80 10.37
N LYS A 9 2.39 20.55 11.04
CA LYS A 9 1.85 20.16 12.35
C LYS A 9 0.99 18.90 12.29
N VAL A 10 0.16 18.76 11.26
CA VAL A 10 -0.63 17.52 11.04
C VAL A 10 0.32 16.32 10.95
N MET A 11 1.37 16.42 10.12
CA MET A 11 2.36 15.35 9.98
C MET A 11 3.09 15.06 11.30
N ALA A 12 3.56 16.10 12.00
CA ALA A 12 4.24 15.93 13.27
C ALA A 12 3.37 15.26 14.35
N PHE A 13 2.07 15.58 14.41
CA PHE A 13 1.15 14.91 15.32
C PHE A 13 0.90 13.46 14.91
N ALA A 14 0.75 13.19 13.60
CA ALA A 14 0.61 11.83 13.07
C ALA A 14 1.83 10.95 13.45
N ASP A 15 3.04 11.45 13.19
CA ASP A 15 4.30 10.76 13.50
C ASP A 15 4.48 10.51 15.01
N SER A 16 3.87 11.36 15.83
CA SER A 16 3.87 11.23 17.30
C SER A 16 2.69 10.42 17.85
N LEU A 17 1.94 9.71 16.99
CA LEU A 17 0.76 8.92 17.34
C LEU A 17 -0.36 9.74 18.04
N GLN A 18 -0.43 11.04 17.76
CA GLN A 18 -1.44 11.97 18.29
C GLN A 18 -2.58 12.18 17.27
N THR A 19 -3.24 11.09 16.87
CA THR A 19 -4.23 11.06 15.78
C THR A 19 -5.34 12.10 15.96
N GLU A 20 -5.93 12.22 17.16
CA GLU A 20 -6.98 13.20 17.43
C GLU A 20 -6.53 14.64 17.14
N ARG A 21 -5.29 14.99 17.52
CA ARG A 21 -4.71 16.32 17.27
C ARG A 21 -4.37 16.52 15.80
N ALA A 22 -3.89 15.47 15.13
CA ALA A 22 -3.62 15.51 13.70
C ALA A 22 -4.91 15.77 12.91
N VAL A 23 -5.99 15.03 13.20
CA VAL A 23 -7.31 15.20 12.58
C VAL A 23 -7.92 16.58 12.87
N ALA A 24 -7.82 17.05 14.12
CA ALA A 24 -8.30 18.39 14.48
C ALA A 24 -7.55 19.49 13.71
N THR A 25 -6.22 19.35 13.55
CA THR A 25 -5.39 20.30 12.81
C THR A 25 -5.68 20.25 11.31
N ALA A 26 -5.90 19.06 10.74
CA ALA A 26 -6.29 18.92 9.34
C ALA A 26 -7.67 19.54 9.08
N SER A 27 -8.63 19.33 10.00
CA SER A 27 -9.94 19.97 9.95
C SER A 27 -9.86 21.50 10.00
N GLN A 28 -8.98 22.05 10.84
CA GLN A 28 -8.70 23.48 10.88
C GLN A 28 -8.15 23.98 9.54
N LEU A 29 -7.13 23.31 8.99
CA LEU A 29 -6.52 23.67 7.71
C LEU A 29 -7.56 23.69 6.58
N ARG A 30 -8.45 22.69 6.55
CA ARG A 30 -9.54 22.62 5.56
C ARG A 30 -10.52 23.79 5.69
N MET A 31 -10.87 24.18 6.91
CA MET A 31 -11.81 25.26 7.18
C MET A 31 -11.23 26.64 6.85
N GLU A 32 -9.94 26.85 7.13
CA GLU A 32 -9.25 28.14 6.89
C GLU A 32 -8.91 28.34 5.41
N TYR A 33 -8.69 27.27 4.66
CA TYR A 33 -8.30 27.31 3.25
C TYR A 33 -9.29 26.50 2.38
N PRO A 34 -10.59 26.87 2.36
CA PRO A 34 -11.58 26.15 1.56
C PRO A 34 -11.27 26.26 0.06
N GLU A 35 -11.72 25.28 -0.73
CA GLU A 35 -11.56 25.26 -2.20
C GLU A 35 -10.08 25.36 -2.66
N SER A 36 -9.14 24.85 -1.85
CA SER A 36 -7.70 24.89 -2.15
C SER A 36 -7.06 23.51 -2.15
N GLU A 37 -5.86 23.40 -2.72
CA GLU A 37 -5.01 22.21 -2.62
C GLU A 37 -4.78 21.77 -1.17
N TRP A 38 -4.75 22.72 -0.23
CA TRP A 38 -4.62 22.44 1.20
C TRP A 38 -5.87 21.79 1.80
N SER A 39 -7.06 22.18 1.33
CA SER A 39 -8.32 21.52 1.72
C SER A 39 -8.39 20.09 1.17
N SER A 40 -7.97 19.89 -0.08
CA SER A 40 -7.89 18.56 -0.70
C SER A 40 -6.86 17.67 -0.01
N TRP A 41 -5.68 18.22 0.32
CA TRP A 41 -4.65 17.53 1.09
C TRP A 41 -5.15 17.19 2.51
N ALA A 42 -5.77 18.14 3.22
CA ALA A 42 -6.27 17.92 4.57
C ALA A 42 -7.35 16.84 4.63
N SER A 43 -8.23 16.80 3.62
CA SER A 43 -9.26 15.75 3.51
C SER A 43 -8.64 14.37 3.32
N ARG A 44 -7.63 14.26 2.44
CA ARG A 44 -6.86 13.01 2.24
C ARG A 44 -6.09 12.60 3.50
N ALA A 45 -5.42 13.54 4.16
CA ALA A 45 -4.70 13.27 5.40
C ALA A 45 -5.65 12.79 6.52
N THR A 46 -6.83 13.41 6.63
CA THR A 46 -7.86 12.99 7.60
C THR A 46 -8.32 11.57 7.32
N TYR A 47 -8.60 11.25 6.07
CA TYR A 47 -8.99 9.89 5.68
C TYR A 47 -7.92 8.85 6.03
N ASP A 48 -6.65 9.13 5.71
CA ASP A 48 -5.52 8.24 6.07
C ASP A 48 -5.43 8.03 7.58
N LEU A 49 -5.56 9.10 8.37
CA LEU A 49 -5.49 9.07 9.84
C LEU A 49 -6.63 8.28 10.48
N GLU A 50 -7.80 8.27 9.85
CA GLU A 50 -9.00 7.63 10.38
C GLU A 50 -9.17 6.18 9.91
N ASN A 51 -8.61 5.81 8.76
CA ASN A 51 -8.93 4.54 8.11
C ASN A 51 -7.71 3.68 7.72
N LEU A 52 -6.52 4.27 7.58
CA LEU A 52 -5.37 3.59 6.93
C LEU A 52 -4.10 3.57 7.81
N GLN A 53 -4.26 3.75 9.13
CA GLN A 53 -3.15 3.68 10.08
C GLN A 53 -2.79 2.22 10.42
N PRO A 54 -1.52 1.95 10.79
CA PRO A 54 -1.14 0.68 11.39
C PRO A 54 -2.07 0.27 12.54
N GLY A 55 -2.51 -0.98 12.54
CA GLY A 55 -3.46 -1.54 13.51
C GLY A 55 -4.94 -1.40 13.12
N MET A 56 -5.26 -0.68 12.02
CA MET A 56 -6.61 -0.62 11.47
C MET A 56 -6.88 -1.76 10.50
N ALA A 57 -8.15 -2.15 10.35
CA ALA A 57 -8.56 -3.08 9.31
C ALA A 57 -8.35 -2.46 7.93
N ALA A 58 -7.75 -3.20 7.01
CA ALA A 58 -7.60 -2.78 5.63
C ALA A 58 -8.99 -2.72 4.93
N PRO A 59 -9.20 -1.78 3.99
CA PRO A 59 -10.39 -1.79 3.16
C PRO A 59 -10.59 -3.13 2.44
N GLY A 60 -11.85 -3.55 2.34
CA GLY A 60 -12.25 -4.74 1.59
C GLY A 60 -12.11 -4.54 0.08
N TRP A 61 -11.74 -5.58 -0.65
CA TRP A 61 -11.65 -5.54 -2.12
C TRP A 61 -11.88 -6.91 -2.75
N SER A 62 -12.20 -6.89 -4.05
CA SER A 62 -12.40 -8.04 -4.92
C SER A 62 -11.94 -7.66 -6.32
N LEU A 63 -10.94 -8.36 -6.85
CA LEU A 63 -10.24 -8.06 -8.09
C LEU A 63 -10.05 -9.33 -8.91
N THR A 64 -9.97 -9.19 -10.23
CA THR A 64 -9.59 -10.30 -11.11
C THR A 64 -8.14 -10.09 -11.55
N SER A 65 -7.30 -11.07 -11.29
CA SER A 65 -5.91 -11.07 -11.78
C SER A 65 -5.85 -11.16 -13.30
N ARG A 66 -4.70 -10.80 -13.85
CA ARG A 66 -4.31 -11.02 -15.23
C ARG A 66 -4.53 -12.46 -15.68
N GLU A 67 -4.27 -13.43 -14.82
CA GLU A 67 -4.45 -14.86 -15.09
C GLU A 67 -5.93 -15.32 -15.00
N GLY A 68 -6.85 -14.41 -14.67
CA GLY A 68 -8.29 -14.68 -14.54
C GLY A 68 -8.70 -15.23 -13.17
N GLU A 69 -7.79 -15.28 -12.19
CA GLU A 69 -8.11 -15.67 -10.81
C GLU A 69 -8.83 -14.54 -10.08
N LEU A 70 -9.93 -14.86 -9.39
CA LEU A 70 -10.60 -13.94 -8.47
C LEU A 70 -9.81 -13.86 -7.17
N LEU A 71 -9.36 -12.66 -6.83
CA LEU A 71 -8.66 -12.31 -5.61
C LEU A 71 -9.58 -11.43 -4.76
N ASP A 72 -9.86 -11.82 -3.53
CA ASP A 72 -10.65 -11.00 -2.61
C ASP A 72 -10.10 -11.07 -1.20
N THR A 73 -10.47 -10.09 -0.37
CA THR A 73 -10.01 -10.02 1.02
C THR A 73 -10.37 -11.24 1.88
N ALA A 74 -11.46 -11.95 1.59
CA ALA A 74 -11.83 -13.15 2.34
C ALA A 74 -10.95 -14.36 1.96
N GLY A 75 -10.49 -14.42 0.71
CA GLY A 75 -9.55 -15.43 0.21
C GLY A 75 -8.12 -15.26 0.74
N MET A 76 -7.84 -14.17 1.45
CA MET A 76 -6.52 -13.86 2.01
C MET A 76 -6.33 -14.36 3.45
N ASP A 77 -7.39 -14.85 4.09
CA ASP A 77 -7.37 -15.33 5.47
C ASP A 77 -6.19 -16.28 5.71
N GLY A 78 -5.36 -15.92 6.70
CA GLY A 78 -4.22 -16.74 7.12
C GLY A 78 -2.88 -16.42 6.42
N ARG A 79 -2.83 -15.48 5.47
CA ARG A 79 -1.58 -15.02 4.83
C ARG A 79 -1.33 -13.53 5.06
N PHE A 80 -0.05 -13.16 5.18
CA PHE A 80 0.33 -11.76 5.02
C PHE A 80 0.11 -11.33 3.57
N VAL A 81 -0.29 -10.08 3.38
CA VAL A 81 -0.57 -9.54 2.05
C VAL A 81 0.31 -8.33 1.79
N ILE A 82 0.96 -8.33 0.63
CA ILE A 82 1.62 -7.16 0.08
C ILE A 82 0.73 -6.67 -1.06
N LEU A 83 -0.02 -5.60 -0.80
CA LEU A 83 -0.84 -4.92 -1.81
C LEU A 83 -0.05 -3.74 -2.37
N GLU A 84 0.38 -3.83 -3.62
CA GLU A 84 1.20 -2.84 -4.31
C GLU A 84 0.36 -2.12 -5.37
N PHE A 85 0.31 -0.79 -5.34
CA PHE A 85 -0.22 0.05 -6.40
C PHE A 85 0.95 0.62 -7.18
N PHE A 86 0.94 0.45 -8.50
CA PHE A 86 2.03 0.86 -9.35
C PHE A 86 1.55 1.34 -10.72
N ASP A 87 2.46 1.91 -11.49
CA ASP A 87 2.30 2.18 -12.91
C ASP A 87 3.57 1.63 -13.60
N PRO A 88 3.44 0.80 -14.65
CA PRO A 88 4.59 0.18 -15.32
C PRO A 88 5.53 1.22 -15.94
N ALA A 89 5.07 2.41 -16.31
CA ALA A 89 5.92 3.47 -16.85
C ALA A 89 6.56 4.36 -15.77
N GLU A 90 6.22 4.16 -14.49
CA GLU A 90 6.73 4.98 -13.40
C GLU A 90 8.20 4.64 -13.09
N GLN A 91 9.02 5.69 -12.96
CA GLN A 91 10.47 5.58 -12.90
C GLN A 91 10.98 4.88 -11.63
N ILE A 92 10.37 5.15 -10.46
CA ILE A 92 10.74 4.49 -9.21
C ILE A 92 10.39 3.00 -9.30
N PHE A 93 9.20 2.64 -9.79
CA PHE A 93 8.80 1.26 -10.00
C PHE A 93 9.78 0.50 -10.91
N GLN A 94 10.12 1.07 -12.08
CA GLN A 94 11.09 0.49 -13.00
C GLN A 94 12.48 0.28 -12.37
N ASN A 95 12.94 1.23 -11.57
CA ASN A 95 14.22 1.12 -10.86
C ASN A 95 14.20 0.05 -9.76
N GLU A 96 13.03 -0.20 -9.16
CA GLU A 96 12.85 -1.16 -8.07
C GLU A 96 12.51 -2.57 -8.57
N LEU A 97 11.99 -2.71 -9.80
CA LEU A 97 11.34 -3.93 -10.32
C LEU A 97 12.14 -5.22 -10.09
N ARG A 98 13.41 -5.26 -10.53
CA ARG A 98 14.27 -6.44 -10.33
C ARG A 98 14.41 -6.82 -8.85
N ARG A 99 14.68 -5.85 -8.00
CA ARG A 99 14.84 -6.08 -6.56
C ARG A 99 13.52 -6.47 -5.90
N ARG A 100 12.41 -5.88 -6.38
CA ARG A 100 11.05 -6.21 -5.95
C ARG A 100 10.74 -7.68 -6.25
N ASP A 101 11.07 -8.17 -7.44
CA ASP A 101 10.90 -9.58 -7.79
C ASP A 101 11.81 -10.51 -6.98
N GLU A 102 13.08 -10.15 -6.77
CA GLU A 102 13.99 -10.92 -5.92
C GLU A 102 13.48 -11.03 -4.48
N LEU A 103 13.03 -9.90 -3.91
CA LEU A 103 12.49 -9.83 -2.56
C LEU A 103 11.22 -10.67 -2.41
N PHE A 104 10.25 -10.47 -3.30
CA PHE A 104 8.96 -11.15 -3.20
C PHE A 104 9.07 -12.63 -3.57
N GLY A 105 9.95 -12.98 -4.51
CA GLY A 105 10.22 -14.38 -4.89
C GLY A 105 10.87 -15.19 -3.78
N ALA A 106 11.55 -14.53 -2.83
CA ALA A 106 12.09 -15.17 -1.63
C ALA A 106 11.03 -15.43 -0.55
N LEU A 107 9.82 -14.86 -0.66
CA LEU A 107 8.74 -15.07 0.30
C LEU A 107 8.01 -16.38 0.02
N GLY A 108 7.72 -17.14 1.08
CA GLY A 108 6.98 -18.40 0.96
C GLY A 108 5.51 -18.14 0.56
N PRO A 109 4.99 -18.71 -0.54
CA PRO A 109 3.63 -18.43 -1.03
C PRO A 109 2.51 -18.93 -0.10
N ASN A 110 2.83 -19.85 0.83
CA ASN A 110 1.90 -20.30 1.86
C ASN A 110 1.75 -19.30 3.02
N VAL A 111 2.65 -18.32 3.11
CA VAL A 111 2.72 -17.34 4.22
C VAL A 111 2.43 -15.93 3.71
N PHE A 112 2.88 -15.62 2.50
CA PHE A 112 2.72 -14.30 1.87
C PHE A 112 1.97 -14.42 0.55
N GLN A 113 1.11 -13.44 0.29
CA GLN A 113 0.50 -13.22 -1.01
C GLN A 113 0.84 -11.81 -1.49
N VAL A 114 1.28 -11.70 -2.74
CA VAL A 114 1.60 -10.41 -3.37
C VAL A 114 0.56 -10.13 -4.43
N VAL A 115 -0.07 -8.96 -4.35
CA VAL A 115 -1.06 -8.47 -5.31
C VAL A 115 -0.62 -7.08 -5.77
N SER A 116 -0.24 -6.97 -7.04
CA SER A 116 0.21 -5.74 -7.68
C SER A 116 -0.89 -5.21 -8.59
N VAL A 117 -1.48 -4.08 -8.22
CA VAL A 117 -2.56 -3.38 -8.92
C VAL A 117 -1.96 -2.26 -9.75
N SER A 118 -2.03 -2.38 -11.06
CA SER A 118 -1.63 -1.28 -11.95
C SER A 118 -2.72 -0.23 -12.03
N VAL A 119 -2.34 1.04 -11.89
CA VAL A 119 -3.22 2.19 -12.12
C VAL A 119 -3.09 2.76 -13.54
N GLU A 120 -2.37 2.06 -14.43
CA GLU A 120 -2.37 2.31 -15.87
C GLU A 120 -3.59 1.62 -16.51
N PRO A 121 -4.55 2.36 -17.09
CA PRO A 121 -5.74 1.78 -17.71
C PRO A 121 -5.50 1.07 -19.06
N ASP A 122 -4.38 1.32 -19.73
CA ASP A 122 -4.06 0.66 -21.00
C ASP A 122 -3.49 -0.75 -20.76
N GLU A 123 -4.26 -1.77 -21.16
CA GLU A 123 -3.87 -3.17 -21.03
C GLU A 123 -2.60 -3.51 -21.83
N ASP A 124 -2.39 -2.91 -23.00
CA ASP A 124 -1.20 -3.19 -23.82
C ASP A 124 0.07 -2.67 -23.13
N ILE A 125 -0.01 -1.53 -22.44
CA ILE A 125 1.10 -0.99 -21.65
C ILE A 125 1.42 -1.90 -20.45
N ASN A 126 0.39 -2.44 -19.80
CA ASN A 126 0.57 -3.38 -18.70
C ASN A 126 1.16 -4.72 -19.16
N GLU A 127 0.68 -5.27 -20.27
CA GLU A 127 1.16 -6.53 -20.82
C GLU A 127 2.62 -6.45 -21.29
N ALA A 128 3.06 -5.29 -21.78
CA ALA A 128 4.45 -5.06 -22.17
C ALA A 128 5.44 -5.29 -21.01
N LEU A 129 5.00 -5.20 -19.75
CA LEU A 129 5.82 -5.56 -18.59
C LEU A 129 6.24 -7.03 -18.62
N PHE A 130 5.45 -7.94 -19.21
CA PHE A 130 5.65 -9.40 -19.17
C PHE A 130 6.26 -9.98 -20.45
N ASP A 131 6.64 -9.13 -21.43
CA ASP A 131 7.16 -9.60 -22.72
C ASP A 131 8.50 -10.36 -22.57
N GLU A 132 9.35 -9.93 -21.63
CA GLU A 132 10.72 -10.45 -21.48
C GLU A 132 10.99 -11.12 -20.13
N ASP A 133 10.20 -10.80 -19.10
CA ASP A 133 10.45 -11.19 -17.71
C ASP A 133 9.22 -11.83 -17.04
N VAL A 134 9.50 -12.67 -16.03
CA VAL A 134 8.47 -13.23 -15.15
C VAL A 134 8.50 -12.49 -13.84
N HIS A 135 7.38 -11.86 -13.49
CA HIS A 135 7.25 -11.08 -12.26
C HIS A 135 6.56 -11.87 -11.15
N THR A 136 6.96 -11.62 -9.90
CA THR A 136 6.44 -12.39 -8.76
C THR A 136 5.09 -11.87 -8.28
N GLY A 137 4.14 -12.78 -8.01
CA GLY A 137 2.84 -12.44 -7.44
C GLY A 137 1.73 -12.33 -8.48
N HIS A 138 0.56 -11.90 -8.04
CA HIS A 138 -0.57 -11.67 -8.91
C HIS A 138 -0.57 -10.22 -9.40
N PHE A 139 -0.92 -10.02 -10.66
CA PHE A 139 -1.06 -8.69 -11.25
C PHE A 139 -2.50 -8.41 -11.62
N VAL A 140 -2.94 -7.17 -11.45
CA VAL A 140 -4.31 -6.72 -11.72
C VAL A 140 -4.28 -5.43 -12.52
N TRP A 141 -5.04 -5.40 -13.62
CA TRP A 141 -5.23 -4.23 -14.47
C TRP A 141 -6.48 -3.47 -14.05
N THR A 142 -6.33 -2.22 -13.62
CA THR A 142 -7.50 -1.38 -13.37
C THR A 142 -8.00 -0.81 -14.68
N SER A 143 -9.31 -0.81 -14.88
CA SER A 143 -9.90 -0.24 -16.10
C SER A 143 -10.06 1.28 -16.03
N ALA A 144 -10.17 1.80 -14.82
CA ALA A 144 -10.36 3.23 -14.54
C ALA A 144 -9.08 3.91 -14.01
N GLY A 145 -7.96 3.20 -13.94
CA GLY A 145 -6.70 3.73 -13.42
C GLY A 145 -6.85 4.31 -12.02
N MET A 146 -6.41 5.55 -11.84
CA MET A 146 -6.52 6.29 -10.58
C MET A 146 -7.97 6.54 -10.09
N GLN A 147 -8.99 6.27 -10.92
CA GLN A 147 -10.41 6.43 -10.55
C GLN A 147 -11.05 5.11 -10.06
N GLU A 148 -10.30 4.01 -10.05
CA GLU A 148 -10.80 2.72 -9.56
C GLU A 148 -11.13 2.78 -8.06
N GLN A 149 -12.18 2.08 -7.63
CA GLN A 149 -12.66 2.15 -6.25
C GLN A 149 -11.58 1.73 -5.23
N ILE A 150 -10.79 0.69 -5.53
CA ILE A 150 -9.72 0.24 -4.65
C ILE A 150 -8.61 1.30 -4.47
N VAL A 151 -8.34 2.10 -5.50
CA VAL A 151 -7.36 3.20 -5.44
C VAL A 151 -7.88 4.30 -4.50
N ALA A 152 -9.18 4.58 -4.56
CA ALA A 152 -9.83 5.53 -3.66
C ALA A 152 -9.88 5.03 -2.21
N ASP A 153 -10.24 3.76 -2.00
CA ASP A 153 -10.36 3.13 -0.68
C ASP A 153 -9.02 3.08 0.06
N PHE A 154 -7.92 2.83 -0.65
CA PHE A 154 -6.57 2.88 -0.09
C PHE A 154 -5.92 4.27 -0.19
N ASN A 155 -6.68 5.28 -0.63
CA ASN A 155 -6.27 6.67 -0.79
C ASN A 155 -4.89 6.82 -1.45
N ILE A 156 -4.72 6.20 -2.62
CA ILE A 156 -3.45 6.20 -3.35
C ILE A 156 -3.26 7.56 -4.03
N GLN A 157 -2.11 8.18 -3.79
CA GLN A 157 -1.75 9.51 -4.31
C GLN A 157 -0.35 9.55 -4.94
N LEU A 158 0.47 8.55 -4.63
CA LEU A 158 1.85 8.42 -5.08
C LEU A 158 2.11 6.97 -5.46
N LEU A 159 2.95 6.76 -6.47
CA LEU A 159 3.34 5.44 -6.95
C LEU A 159 4.86 5.26 -6.85
N PRO A 160 5.33 4.03 -6.62
CA PRO A 160 4.54 2.91 -6.11
C PRO A 160 4.08 3.19 -4.66
N THR A 161 2.93 2.64 -4.27
CA THR A 161 2.50 2.59 -2.86
C THR A 161 2.22 1.16 -2.47
N ARG A 162 2.70 0.72 -1.31
CA ARG A 162 2.58 -0.65 -0.83
C ARG A 162 1.96 -0.68 0.56
N TYR A 163 1.03 -1.59 0.77
CA TYR A 163 0.51 -1.92 2.10
C TYR A 163 0.99 -3.32 2.46
N LEU A 164 1.51 -3.46 3.68
CA LEU A 164 1.73 -4.75 4.31
C LEU A 164 0.58 -4.99 5.29
N ILE A 165 -0.15 -6.08 5.08
CA ILE A 165 -1.36 -6.43 5.83
C ILE A 165 -1.14 -7.80 6.46
N ASP A 166 -1.58 -7.96 7.71
CA ASP A 166 -1.44 -9.19 8.47
C ASP A 166 -2.50 -10.26 8.06
N PRO A 167 -2.34 -11.51 8.55
CA PRO A 167 -3.29 -12.60 8.27
C PRO A 167 -4.74 -12.39 8.72
N ASN A 168 -5.03 -11.35 9.51
CA ASN A 168 -6.37 -10.99 9.97
C ASN A 168 -6.93 -9.77 9.22
N GLY A 169 -6.25 -9.32 8.16
CA GLY A 169 -6.66 -8.15 7.39
C GLY A 169 -6.31 -6.81 8.06
N VAL A 170 -5.38 -6.80 9.02
CA VAL A 170 -4.95 -5.57 9.72
C VAL A 170 -3.72 -4.97 9.06
N ILE A 171 -3.74 -3.66 8.82
CA ILE A 171 -2.60 -2.93 8.25
C ILE A 171 -1.43 -2.97 9.25
N ILE A 172 -0.29 -3.46 8.81
CA ILE A 172 0.98 -3.41 9.54
C ILE A 172 1.70 -2.10 9.20
N ALA A 173 1.79 -1.77 7.91
CA ALA A 173 2.52 -0.60 7.45
C ALA A 173 2.12 -0.18 6.04
N LYS A 174 2.35 1.10 5.72
CA LYS A 174 2.23 1.73 4.40
C LYS A 174 3.59 2.25 3.97
N TYR A 175 3.97 1.98 2.72
CA TYR A 175 5.24 2.40 2.12
C TYR A 175 4.92 3.16 0.84
N THR A 176 5.45 4.38 0.69
CA THR A 176 5.14 5.24 -0.47
C THR A 176 6.43 5.65 -1.19
N GLY A 177 6.39 5.70 -2.52
CA GLY A 177 7.54 6.04 -3.35
C GLY A 177 8.71 5.04 -3.20
N PRO A 178 9.97 5.51 -3.09
CA PRO A 178 11.17 4.66 -3.10
C PRO A 178 11.42 4.00 -1.73
N ALA A 179 10.44 3.25 -1.25
CA ALA A 179 10.39 2.69 0.09
C ALA A 179 10.48 1.14 0.13
N LEU A 180 10.87 0.50 -0.98
CA LEU A 180 11.03 -0.97 -1.02
C LEU A 180 12.02 -1.49 0.04
N ALA A 181 13.11 -0.77 0.28
CA ALA A 181 14.10 -1.14 1.29
C ALA A 181 13.55 -1.09 2.74
N ASN A 182 12.51 -0.29 2.99
CA ASN A 182 11.85 -0.25 4.30
C ASN A 182 10.95 -1.47 4.45
N LEU A 183 10.16 -1.79 3.42
CA LEU A 183 9.35 -3.01 3.37
C LEU A 183 10.22 -4.27 3.57
N GLU A 184 11.37 -4.35 2.90
CA GLU A 184 12.31 -5.46 3.07
C GLU A 184 12.75 -5.67 4.53
N ARG A 185 13.06 -4.59 5.25
CA ARG A 185 13.46 -4.69 6.67
C ARG A 185 12.33 -5.24 7.54
N ASP A 186 11.11 -4.78 7.33
CA ASP A 186 9.95 -5.21 8.11
C ASP A 186 9.59 -6.68 7.80
N LEU A 187 9.71 -7.09 6.53
CA LEU A 187 9.56 -8.50 6.12
C LEU A 187 10.62 -9.39 6.79
N ILE A 188 11.88 -8.97 6.87
CA ILE A 188 12.94 -9.71 7.57
C ILE A 188 12.58 -9.93 9.05
N VAL A 189 12.05 -8.90 9.72
CA VAL A 189 11.61 -9.01 11.12
C VAL A 189 10.46 -10.02 11.26
N ILE A 190 9.46 -9.95 10.38
CA ILE A 190 8.31 -10.86 10.39
C ILE A 190 8.76 -12.30 10.15
N VAL A 191 9.53 -12.55 9.08
CA VAL A 191 10.03 -13.89 8.74
C VAL A 191 10.91 -14.45 9.86
N GLY A 192 11.76 -13.62 10.48
CA GLY A 192 12.54 -13.99 11.66
C GLY A 192 11.66 -14.45 12.82
N GLY A 193 10.62 -13.67 13.14
CA GLY A 193 9.65 -14.01 14.19
C GLY A 193 8.88 -15.31 13.92
N LEU A 194 8.44 -15.53 12.68
CA LEU A 194 7.76 -16.77 12.27
C LEU A 194 8.67 -18.00 12.41
N ASN A 195 9.93 -17.88 12.01
CA ASN A 195 10.91 -18.95 12.14
C ASN A 195 11.18 -19.31 13.61
N ASP A 196 11.22 -18.32 14.50
CA ASP A 196 11.41 -18.56 15.93
C ASP A 196 10.19 -19.25 16.56
N ILE A 197 8.97 -18.90 16.14
CA ILE A 197 7.75 -19.61 16.55
C ILE A 197 7.78 -21.06 16.07
N ALA A 198 8.11 -21.29 14.79
CA ALA A 198 8.17 -22.64 14.21
C ALA A 198 9.17 -23.53 14.97
N LYS A 199 10.35 -23.01 15.33
CA LYS A 199 11.34 -23.74 16.12
C LYS A 199 10.83 -24.12 17.51
N ARG A 200 10.04 -23.27 18.16
CA ARG A 200 9.48 -23.55 19.50
C ARG A 200 8.40 -24.63 19.47
N ILE A 201 7.62 -24.72 18.40
CA ILE A 201 6.58 -25.74 18.23
C ILE A 201 7.19 -27.13 17.97
N GLN A 202 8.39 -27.19 17.39
CA GLN A 202 9.10 -28.43 17.08
C GLN A 202 9.91 -29.02 18.26
N GLN A 203 9.98 -28.32 19.39
CA GLN A 203 10.64 -28.77 20.64
C GLN A 203 9.63 -29.41 21.60
#